data_AF-A0A2A3FUM8-F1
#
_entry.id   AF-A0A2A3FUM8-F1
#
_cell.length_a   1.000
_cell.length_b   1.000
_cell.length_c   1.000
_cell.angle_alpha   90.00
_cell.angle_beta   90.00
_cell.angle_gamma   90.00
#
_symmetry.space_group_name_H-M   'P 1'
#
loop_
_entity.id
_entity.type
_entity.pdbx_description
1 polymer ?
#
loop_
_entity_poly.entity_id
_entity_poly.type
_entity_poly.pdbx_seq_one_letter_code
_entity_poly.pdbx_strand_id
1 'polypeptide(L)'
;MISLSDRVLLMATGEIECPGTEGPASLRWNWLADMYSHPVWGLVTIPGFSVSVGCEIAMLCRDMPTGTVNSLATRWDAVHRLGVIGASRAQSAALYAWSAVADTTVDAHDYLSGHQFSGAEAVAAAFWAHLAAKPGSVAEACVAAAIEAWDLRLHRPSTRGAVA
;
A
#
# COMPACT_ATOMS: atom_id res chain seq x y z
N MET A 1 -10.34 -23.24 -9.63
CA MET A 1 -10.06 -22.21 -8.60
C MET A 1 -8.74 -21.58 -9.00
N ILE A 2 -8.69 -20.26 -9.21
CA ILE A 2 -7.46 -19.54 -9.58
C ILE A 2 -6.53 -19.47 -8.38
N SER A 3 -5.22 -19.61 -8.56
CA SER A 3 -4.27 -19.52 -7.44
C SER A 3 -4.19 -18.08 -6.92
N LEU A 4 -3.72 -17.88 -5.68
CA LEU A 4 -3.52 -16.53 -5.14
C LEU A 4 -2.49 -15.74 -5.97
N SER A 5 -1.42 -16.39 -6.42
CA SER A 5 -0.41 -15.76 -7.28
C SER A 5 -1.01 -15.31 -8.62
N ASP A 6 -1.89 -16.12 -9.23
CA ASP A 6 -2.60 -15.71 -10.45
C ASP A 6 -3.52 -14.52 -10.18
N ARG A 7 -4.22 -14.50 -9.02
CA ARG A 7 -5.04 -13.35 -8.63
C ARG A 7 -4.22 -12.07 -8.49
N VAL A 8 -3.07 -12.13 -7.82
CA VAL A 8 -2.19 -10.96 -7.66
C VAL A 8 -1.65 -10.50 -9.02
N LEU A 9 -1.33 -11.43 -9.92
CA LEU A 9 -0.93 -11.09 -11.29
C LEU A 9 -2.06 -10.42 -12.08
N LEU A 10 -3.29 -10.92 -11.96
CA LEU A 10 -4.46 -10.32 -12.60
C LEU A 10 -4.76 -8.91 -12.05
N MET A 11 -4.53 -8.67 -10.76
CA MET A 11 -4.61 -7.31 -10.18
C MET A 11 -3.54 -6.40 -10.77
N ALA A 12 -2.29 -6.87 -10.83
CA ALA A 12 -1.17 -6.10 -11.36
C ALA A 12 -1.33 -5.72 -12.84
N THR A 13 -2.04 -6.55 -13.61
CA THR A 13 -2.30 -6.34 -15.04
C THR A 13 -3.61 -5.60 -15.30
N GLY A 14 -4.37 -5.27 -14.25
CA GLY A 14 -5.67 -4.59 -14.36
C GLY A 14 -6.80 -5.46 -14.90
N GLU A 15 -6.60 -6.78 -15.00
CA GLU A 15 -7.66 -7.72 -15.41
C GLU A 15 -8.69 -7.95 -14.31
N ILE A 16 -8.29 -7.81 -13.05
CA ILE A 16 -9.22 -7.74 -11.92
C ILE A 16 -8.94 -6.51 -11.06
N GLU A 17 -9.98 -6.04 -10.38
CA GLU A 17 -9.88 -4.88 -9.51
C GLU A 17 -8.95 -5.15 -8.32
N CYS A 18 -8.15 -4.13 -8.00
CA CYS A 18 -7.19 -4.14 -6.91
C CYS A 18 -7.75 -3.30 -5.76
N PRO A 19 -7.66 -3.74 -4.48
CA PRO A 19 -8.15 -2.93 -3.39
C PRO A 19 -7.43 -1.58 -3.37
N GLY A 20 -8.15 -0.51 -3.03
CA GLY A 20 -7.58 0.82 -2.97
C GLY A 20 -7.50 1.56 -4.30
N THR A 21 -8.05 1.05 -5.40
CA THR A 21 -8.11 1.76 -6.70
C THR A 21 -9.35 2.64 -6.87
N GLU A 22 -10.45 2.31 -6.18
CA GLU A 22 -11.73 3.01 -6.28
C GLU A 22 -12.03 3.90 -5.06
N GLY A 23 -13.03 4.78 -5.19
CA GLY A 23 -13.48 5.67 -4.11
C GLY A 23 -12.61 6.92 -3.87
N PRO A 24 -12.93 7.70 -2.83
CA PRO A 24 -12.26 8.98 -2.55
C PRO A 24 -10.77 8.81 -2.23
N ALA A 25 -9.94 9.74 -2.71
CA ALA A 25 -8.49 9.73 -2.46
C ALA A 25 -8.13 9.61 -0.96
N SER A 26 -8.90 10.26 -0.07
CA SER A 26 -8.69 10.18 1.38
C SER A 26 -8.87 8.76 1.93
N LEU A 27 -9.82 8.01 1.39
CA LEU A 27 -10.10 6.65 1.80
C LEU A 27 -9.00 5.71 1.30
N ARG A 28 -8.58 5.89 0.05
CA ARG A 28 -7.50 5.14 -0.63
C ARG A 28 -6.16 5.34 0.08
N TRP A 29 -5.76 6.59 0.35
CA TRP A 29 -4.53 6.91 1.08
C TRP A 29 -4.50 6.33 2.50
N ASN A 30 -5.62 6.40 3.23
CA ASN A 30 -5.72 5.76 4.54
C ASN A 30 -5.58 4.24 4.45
N TRP A 31 -6.01 3.60 3.35
CA TRP A 31 -5.90 2.15 3.21
C TRP A 31 -4.48 1.75 2.82
N LEU A 32 -3.83 2.51 1.94
CA LEU A 32 -2.39 2.38 1.68
C LEU A 32 -1.57 2.54 2.97
N ALA A 33 -1.95 3.44 3.88
CA ALA A 33 -1.28 3.57 5.17
C ALA A 33 -1.32 2.28 6.02
N ASP A 34 -2.44 1.57 5.97
CA ASP A 34 -2.60 0.31 6.69
C ASP A 34 -1.87 -0.84 5.98
N MET A 35 -1.81 -0.82 4.64
CA MET A 35 -0.94 -1.73 3.87
C MET A 35 0.52 -1.66 4.32
N TYR A 36 1.01 -0.50 4.76
CA TYR A 36 2.34 -0.41 5.36
C TYR A 36 2.38 -0.89 6.80
N SER A 37 1.48 -0.39 7.65
CA SER A 37 1.64 -0.46 9.12
C SER A 37 0.78 -1.51 9.85
N HIS A 38 -0.15 -2.19 9.18
CA HIS A 38 -1.07 -3.10 9.86
C HIS A 38 -0.31 -4.31 10.46
N PRO A 39 -0.51 -4.65 11.75
CA PRO A 39 0.30 -5.65 12.45
C PRO A 39 0.06 -7.11 12.01
N VAL A 40 -0.81 -7.34 11.02
CA VAL A 40 -1.25 -8.68 10.59
C VAL A 40 -1.00 -8.90 9.11
N TRP A 41 -1.44 -7.96 8.28
CA TRP A 41 -1.33 -8.05 6.82
C TRP A 41 -0.54 -6.89 6.20
N GLY A 42 0.01 -5.98 7.02
CA GLY A 42 0.83 -4.88 6.54
C GLY A 42 2.27 -5.32 6.22
N LEU A 43 3.00 -4.48 5.49
CA LEU A 43 4.39 -4.72 5.09
C LEU A 43 5.35 -4.80 6.28
N VAL A 44 5.03 -4.17 7.42
CA VAL A 44 5.79 -4.35 8.67
C VAL A 44 5.87 -5.80 9.15
N THR A 45 5.05 -6.70 8.60
CA THR A 45 5.07 -8.14 8.91
C THR A 45 5.98 -8.95 7.97
N ILE A 46 6.64 -8.30 7.00
CA ILE A 46 7.53 -8.93 6.03
C ILE A 46 8.96 -8.97 6.59
N PRO A 47 9.58 -10.16 6.72
CA PRO A 47 10.96 -10.27 7.17
C PRO A 47 11.91 -9.46 6.28
N GLY A 48 12.78 -8.67 6.92
CA GLY A 48 13.74 -7.80 6.22
C GLY A 48 13.20 -6.43 5.80
N PHE A 49 11.91 -6.16 6.00
CA PHE A 49 11.36 -4.81 5.89
C PHE A 49 11.33 -4.12 7.27
N SER A 50 11.65 -2.83 7.32
CA SER A 50 11.75 -2.11 8.60
C SER A 50 10.38 -1.67 9.10
N VAL A 51 10.07 -2.03 10.36
CA VAL A 51 8.83 -1.59 11.05
C VAL A 51 8.76 -0.06 11.13
N SER A 52 9.86 0.61 11.47
CA SER A 52 9.87 2.07 11.60
C SER A 52 9.58 2.76 10.26
N VAL A 53 10.15 2.22 9.16
CA VAL A 53 9.91 2.73 7.81
C VAL A 53 8.46 2.54 7.40
N GLY A 54 7.88 1.35 7.64
CA GLY A 54 6.47 1.11 7.37
C GLY A 54 5.55 2.07 8.13
N CYS A 55 5.84 2.34 9.41
CA CYS A 55 5.08 3.31 10.20
C CYS A 55 5.24 4.75 9.71
N GLU A 56 6.43 5.17 9.30
CA GLU A 56 6.69 6.51 8.75
C GLU A 56 5.93 6.74 7.43
N ILE A 57 5.99 5.77 6.52
CA ILE A 57 5.26 5.83 5.26
C ILE A 57 3.75 5.82 5.52
N ALA A 58 3.29 5.02 6.48
CA ALA A 58 1.88 5.03 6.86
C ALA A 58 1.42 6.40 7.37
N MET A 59 2.22 7.10 8.19
CA MET A 59 1.92 8.47 8.60
C MET A 59 1.85 9.41 7.39
N LEU A 60 2.82 9.31 6.47
CA LEU A 60 2.83 10.12 5.24
C LEU A 60 1.61 9.90 4.37
N CYS A 61 1.20 8.64 4.15
CA CYS A 61 -0.02 8.31 3.44
C CYS A 61 -1.24 8.96 4.10
N ARG A 62 -1.36 8.95 5.44
CA ARG A 62 -2.47 9.59 6.16
C ARG A 62 -2.45 11.12 6.04
N ASP A 63 -1.29 11.73 5.89
CA ASP A 63 -1.13 13.18 5.70
C ASP A 63 -1.52 13.63 4.28
N MET A 64 -1.50 12.74 3.28
CA MET A 64 -1.73 13.12 1.86
C MET A 64 -3.00 13.94 1.59
N PRO A 65 -4.17 13.62 2.19
CA PRO A 65 -5.40 14.33 1.86
C PRO A 65 -5.49 15.75 2.44
N THR A 66 -4.66 16.09 3.44
CA THR A 66 -4.78 17.35 4.21
C THR A 66 -3.48 18.12 4.35
N GLY A 67 -2.34 17.50 4.04
CA GLY A 67 -1.02 18.08 4.21
C GLY A 67 -0.69 19.15 3.17
N THR A 68 0.34 19.93 3.47
CA THR A 68 0.81 20.99 2.56
C THR A 68 1.66 20.38 1.45
N VAL A 69 1.35 20.72 0.19
CA VAL A 69 1.96 20.12 -1.01
C VAL A 69 3.50 20.17 -0.97
N ASN A 70 4.09 21.34 -0.72
CA ASN A 70 5.56 21.51 -0.72
C ASN A 70 6.25 20.66 0.38
N SER A 71 5.63 20.56 1.55
CA SER A 71 6.16 19.76 2.66
C SER A 71 6.07 18.27 2.34
N LEU A 72 4.92 17.82 1.82
CA LEU A 72 4.72 16.43 1.43
C LEU A 72 5.65 16.01 0.29
N ALA A 73 5.80 16.84 -0.75
CA ALA A 73 6.72 16.57 -1.86
C ALA A 73 8.15 16.33 -1.36
N THR A 74 8.64 17.19 -0.48
CA THR A 74 9.99 17.06 0.11
C THR A 74 10.13 15.76 0.92
N ARG A 75 9.10 15.37 1.67
CA ARG A 75 9.11 14.13 2.45
C ARG A 75 9.04 12.90 1.54
N TRP A 76 8.25 12.94 0.47
CA TRP A 76 8.18 11.85 -0.51
C TRP A 76 9.47 11.71 -1.33
N ASP A 77 10.18 12.79 -1.64
CA ASP A 77 11.54 12.71 -2.22
C ASP A 77 12.52 11.96 -1.31
N ALA A 78 12.41 12.18 0.01
CA ALA A 78 13.23 11.47 0.98
C ALA A 78 12.85 9.98 1.05
N VAL A 79 11.56 9.65 1.01
CA VAL A 79 11.08 8.26 0.96
C VAL A 79 11.51 7.59 -0.34
N HIS A 80 11.48 8.27 -1.48
CA HIS A 80 11.94 7.73 -2.76
C HIS A 80 13.42 7.33 -2.69
N ARG A 81 14.29 8.22 -2.16
CA ARG A 81 15.71 7.91 -1.95
C ARG A 81 15.91 6.74 -0.98
N LEU A 82 15.13 6.71 0.11
CA LEU A 82 15.16 5.60 1.05
C LEU A 82 14.73 4.29 0.37
N GLY A 83 13.72 4.32 -0.49
CA GLY A 83 13.25 3.20 -1.29
C GLY A 83 14.34 2.63 -2.20
N VAL A 84 15.05 3.50 -2.93
CA VAL A 84 16.19 3.09 -3.77
C VAL A 84 17.28 2.42 -2.95
N ILE A 85 17.66 3.00 -1.80
CA ILE A 85 18.68 2.42 -0.91
C ILE A 85 18.19 1.08 -0.35
N GLY A 86 16.95 1.01 0.10
CA GLY A 86 16.33 -0.21 0.64
C GLY A 86 16.30 -1.34 -0.38
N ALA A 87 15.79 -1.07 -1.58
CA ALA A 87 15.73 -2.03 -2.69
C ALA A 87 17.13 -2.55 -3.06
N SER A 88 18.16 -1.69 -3.09
CA SER A 88 19.54 -2.11 -3.42
C SER A 88 20.16 -3.11 -2.44
N ARG A 89 19.61 -3.22 -1.23
CA ARG A 89 20.10 -4.09 -0.14
C ARG A 89 19.16 -5.26 0.14
N ALA A 90 17.93 -5.19 -0.33
CA ALA A 90 16.90 -6.17 -0.04
C ALA A 90 17.02 -7.40 -0.93
N GLN A 91 16.53 -8.53 -0.42
CA GLN A 91 16.45 -9.78 -1.15
C GLN A 91 15.07 -10.41 -0.92
N SER A 92 14.66 -11.26 -1.86
CA SER A 92 13.43 -12.07 -1.73
C SER A 92 12.20 -11.20 -1.42
N ALA A 93 11.46 -11.51 -0.35
CA ALA A 93 10.22 -10.81 0.01
C ALA A 93 10.41 -9.31 0.33
N ALA A 94 11.53 -8.94 0.95
CA ALA A 94 11.79 -7.55 1.29
C ALA A 94 11.96 -6.69 0.02
N LEU A 95 12.44 -7.27 -1.09
CA LEU A 95 12.56 -6.55 -2.35
C LEU A 95 11.19 -6.07 -2.84
N TYR A 96 10.17 -6.95 -2.81
CA TYR A 96 8.80 -6.59 -3.17
C TYR A 96 8.20 -5.54 -2.21
N ALA A 97 8.51 -5.60 -0.92
CA ALA A 97 8.09 -4.57 0.02
C ALA A 97 8.70 -3.19 -0.33
N TRP A 98 9.96 -3.16 -0.77
CA TRP A 98 10.60 -1.92 -1.25
C TRP A 98 10.12 -1.48 -2.63
N SER A 99 9.71 -2.40 -3.51
CA SER A 99 9.00 -2.06 -4.74
C SER A 99 7.69 -1.34 -4.44
N ALA A 100 6.91 -1.81 -3.47
CA ALA A 100 5.69 -1.13 -3.04
C ALA A 100 5.96 0.31 -2.57
N VAL A 101 7.06 0.53 -1.84
CA VAL A 101 7.51 1.88 -1.44
C VAL A 101 7.79 2.76 -2.66
N ALA A 102 8.51 2.24 -3.65
CA ALA A 102 8.81 2.97 -4.87
C ALA A 102 7.53 3.32 -5.65
N ASP A 103 6.63 2.35 -5.83
CA ASP A 103 5.37 2.56 -6.53
C ASP A 103 4.47 3.58 -5.80
N THR A 104 4.41 3.50 -4.46
CA THR A 104 3.68 4.51 -3.66
C THR A 104 4.29 5.90 -3.78
N THR A 105 5.61 6.02 -3.93
CA THR A 105 6.24 7.34 -4.16
C THR A 105 5.81 7.92 -5.51
N VAL A 106 5.67 7.09 -6.55
CA VAL A 106 5.14 7.54 -7.85
C VAL A 106 3.70 8.02 -7.70
N ASP A 107 2.82 7.21 -7.08
CA ASP A 107 1.43 7.59 -6.79
C ASP A 107 1.34 8.91 -6.00
N ALA A 108 2.26 9.11 -5.04
CA ALA A 108 2.30 10.32 -4.24
C ALA A 108 2.69 11.55 -5.08
N HIS A 109 3.69 11.43 -5.95
CA HIS A 109 4.10 12.52 -6.83
C HIS A 109 3.00 12.88 -7.85
N ASP A 110 2.32 11.88 -8.41
CA ASP A 110 1.19 12.10 -9.30
C ASP A 110 0.05 12.83 -8.59
N TYR A 111 -0.32 12.37 -7.40
CA TYR A 111 -1.35 13.01 -6.59
C TYR A 111 -1.01 14.46 -6.22
N LEU A 112 0.22 14.72 -5.79
CA LEU A 112 0.69 16.07 -5.44
C LEU A 112 0.77 17.02 -6.64
N SER A 113 0.91 16.46 -7.85
CA SER A 113 0.87 17.21 -9.12
C SER A 113 -0.55 17.45 -9.63
N GLY A 114 -1.57 16.98 -8.92
CA GLY A 114 -2.98 17.10 -9.29
C GLY A 114 -3.45 16.05 -10.29
N HIS A 115 -2.67 14.98 -10.52
CA HIS A 115 -3.07 13.84 -11.34
C HIS A 115 -3.80 12.78 -10.51
N GLN A 116 -4.48 11.87 -11.21
CA GLN A 116 -4.99 10.66 -10.58
C GLN A 116 -3.84 9.71 -10.27
N PHE A 117 -3.97 8.96 -9.17
CA PHE A 117 -3.07 7.86 -8.82
C PHE A 117 -3.83 6.55 -8.82
N SER A 118 -3.13 5.43 -8.99
CA SER A 118 -3.70 4.08 -9.10
C SER A 118 -3.56 3.32 -7.79
N GLY A 119 -2.35 3.24 -7.23
CA GLY A 119 -2.05 2.37 -6.09
C GLY A 119 -2.00 0.88 -6.43
N ALA A 120 -2.42 0.44 -7.62
CA ALA A 120 -2.49 -0.98 -7.97
C ALA A 120 -1.11 -1.64 -7.96
N GLU A 121 -0.11 -0.95 -8.48
CA GLU A 121 1.29 -1.39 -8.53
C GLU A 121 1.84 -1.59 -7.11
N ALA A 122 1.62 -0.62 -6.22
CA ALA A 122 2.04 -0.70 -4.84
C ALA A 122 1.39 -1.86 -4.09
N VAL A 123 0.09 -2.09 -4.34
CA VAL A 123 -0.65 -3.20 -3.72
C VAL A 123 -0.22 -4.55 -4.25
N ALA A 124 -0.06 -4.68 -5.56
CA ALA A 124 0.43 -5.91 -6.16
C ALA A 124 1.81 -6.28 -5.63
N ALA A 125 2.72 -5.30 -5.54
CA ALA A 125 4.03 -5.48 -4.93
C ALA A 125 3.93 -5.91 -3.46
N ALA A 126 3.02 -5.30 -2.68
CA ALA A 126 2.81 -5.69 -1.29
C ALA A 126 2.27 -7.12 -1.13
N PHE A 127 1.35 -7.55 -2.00
CA PHE A 127 0.83 -8.92 -2.00
C PHE A 127 1.88 -9.93 -2.45
N TRP A 128 2.73 -9.58 -3.42
CA TRP A 128 3.90 -10.39 -3.78
C TRP A 128 4.89 -10.53 -2.62
N ALA A 129 5.07 -9.50 -1.79
CA ALA A 129 5.90 -9.60 -0.59
C ALA A 129 5.37 -10.67 0.38
N HIS A 130 4.05 -10.76 0.57
CA HIS A 130 3.43 -11.82 1.38
C HIS A 130 3.59 -13.21 0.77
N LEU A 131 3.34 -13.35 -0.54
CA LEU A 131 3.53 -14.59 -1.29
C LEU A 131 4.97 -15.10 -1.19
N ALA A 132 5.96 -14.19 -1.22
CA ALA A 132 7.38 -14.52 -1.12
C ALA A 132 7.85 -14.79 0.33
N ALA A 133 7.18 -14.22 1.34
CA ALA A 133 7.61 -14.31 2.74
C ALA A 133 6.98 -15.48 3.51
N LYS A 134 5.79 -15.95 3.11
CA LYS A 134 4.93 -16.78 3.96
C LYS A 134 4.50 -18.06 3.25
N PRO A 135 4.16 -19.14 3.98
CA PRO A 135 3.48 -20.30 3.39
C PRO A 135 2.18 -19.87 2.70
N GLY A 136 1.80 -20.56 1.62
CA GLY A 136 0.69 -20.16 0.75
C GLY A 136 -0.62 -19.85 1.49
N SER A 137 -1.03 -20.70 2.44
CA SER A 137 -2.25 -20.48 3.24
C SER A 137 -2.18 -19.25 4.15
N VAL A 138 -1.00 -18.91 4.66
CA VAL A 138 -0.80 -17.72 5.50
C VAL A 138 -0.77 -16.46 4.64
N ALA A 139 -0.11 -16.51 3.48
CA ALA A 139 -0.15 -15.42 2.51
C ALA A 139 -1.59 -15.14 2.06
N GLU A 140 -2.37 -16.19 1.79
CA GLU A 140 -3.77 -16.08 1.42
C GLU A 140 -4.61 -15.43 2.52
N ALA A 141 -4.43 -15.85 3.78
CA ALA A 141 -5.12 -15.22 4.90
C ALA A 141 -4.77 -13.73 5.04
N CYS A 142 -3.49 -13.35 4.88
CA CYS A 142 -3.06 -11.95 4.92
C CYS A 142 -3.68 -11.11 3.78
N VAL A 143 -3.62 -11.61 2.54
CA VAL A 143 -4.17 -10.90 1.37
C VAL A 143 -5.70 -10.80 1.46
N ALA A 144 -6.38 -11.87 1.85
CA ALA A 144 -7.82 -11.86 2.06
C ALA A 144 -8.24 -10.85 3.13
N ALA A 145 -7.52 -10.78 4.26
CA ALA A 145 -7.80 -9.81 5.31
C ALA A 145 -7.57 -8.36 4.85
N ALA A 146 -6.56 -8.10 4.01
CA ALA A 146 -6.31 -6.78 3.44
C ALA A 146 -7.45 -6.34 2.49
N ILE A 147 -7.95 -7.27 1.66
CA ILE A 147 -9.10 -7.05 0.76
C ILE A 147 -10.38 -6.83 1.57
N GLU A 148 -10.66 -7.67 2.57
CA GLU A 148 -11.84 -7.49 3.43
C GLU A 148 -11.81 -6.13 4.16
N ALA A 149 -10.63 -5.71 4.62
CA ALA A 149 -10.45 -4.39 5.24
C ALA A 149 -10.71 -3.24 4.26
N TRP A 150 -10.43 -3.43 2.97
CA TRP A 150 -10.82 -2.49 1.92
C TRP A 150 -12.34 -2.45 1.73
N ASP A 151 -12.96 -3.62 1.52
CA ASP A 151 -14.39 -3.73 1.23
C ASP A 151 -15.22 -3.13 2.36
N LEU A 152 -14.87 -3.41 3.62
CA LEU A 152 -15.50 -2.84 4.80
C LEU A 152 -15.43 -1.31 4.81
N ARG A 153 -14.32 -0.74 4.35
CA ARG A 153 -14.11 0.71 4.34
C ARG A 153 -14.91 1.39 3.25
N LEU A 154 -14.99 0.79 2.06
CA LEU A 154 -15.75 1.31 0.94
C LEU A 154 -17.26 1.29 1.21
N HIS A 155 -17.76 0.19 1.78
CA HIS A 155 -19.18 -0.03 2.01
C HIS A 155 -19.71 0.50 3.35
N ARG A 156 -18.81 0.89 4.28
CA ARG A 156 -19.16 1.62 5.51
C ARG A 156 -18.37 2.91 5.61
N PRO A 157 -18.68 3.94 4.79
CA PRO A 157 -18.14 5.27 5.01
C PRO A 157 -18.51 5.70 6.43
N SER A 158 -17.53 6.17 7.20
CA SER A 158 -17.72 6.58 8.60
C SER A 158 -18.94 7.52 8.72
N THR A 159 -19.94 7.12 9.50
CA THR A 159 -21.12 7.94 9.88
C THR A 159 -20.76 9.07 10.86
N ARG A 160 -19.53 9.59 10.83
CA ARG A 160 -19.16 10.81 11.55
C ARG A 160 -19.54 12.03 10.72
N GLY A 161 -20.84 12.35 10.73
CA GLY A 161 -21.37 13.55 10.08
C GLY A 161 -22.89 13.73 10.14
N ALA A 162 -23.64 12.83 10.79
CA ALA A 162 -25.08 12.98 10.97
C ALA A 162 -25.43 13.30 12.43
N VAL A 163 -24.94 14.43 12.93
CA VAL A 163 -25.58 15.15 14.04
C VAL A 163 -25.48 16.63 13.71
N ALA A 164 -26.57 17.19 13.20
CA ALA A 164 -26.89 18.61 13.19
C ALA A 164 -28.29 18.75 13.78
#